data_AF-A0A8T6ZNM1-F1
#
_entry.id   AF-A0A8T6ZNM1-F1
#
_cell.length_a   1.000
_cell.length_b   1.000
_cell.length_c   1.000
_cell.angle_alpha   90.00
_cell.angle_beta   90.00
_cell.angle_gamma   90.00
#
_symmetry.space_group_name_H-M   'P 1'
#
loop_
_entity.id
_entity.type
_entity.pdbx_description
1 polymer ?
#
loop_
_entity_poly.entity_id
_entity_poly.type
_entity_poly.pdbx_seq_one_letter_code
_entity_poly.pdbx_strand_id
1 'polypeptide(L)'
;MKEQNHPLLSAITIGLGLMVVMIALDVIPYDPEKIHAPDWILILAGGVFIFGGLAVGFRTNELLVSVLGNLIVASFAAVAAWVALDGSSDQFSGGIPFVPHATNVKIARVMFGGGAVLCTLMLIPGIRHVLKLLRQSPYG
;
A
#
# COMPACT_ATOMS: atom_id res chain seq x y z
N MET A 1 -25.90 18.69 7.72
CA MET A 1 -24.59 18.79 7.04
C MET A 1 -24.72 18.06 5.71
N LYS A 2 -24.67 18.75 4.57
CA LYS A 2 -24.67 18.09 3.25
C LYS A 2 -23.32 17.40 3.09
N GLU A 3 -23.33 16.07 3.03
CA GLU A 3 -22.15 15.28 2.68
C GLU A 3 -21.66 15.73 1.30
N GLN A 4 -20.52 16.41 1.29
CA GLN A 4 -19.86 16.82 0.05
C GLN A 4 -19.08 15.61 -0.44
N ASN A 5 -19.66 14.85 -1.37
CA ASN A 5 -18.88 13.88 -2.14
C ASN A 5 -17.73 14.63 -2.82
N HIS A 6 -16.50 14.14 -2.69
CA HIS A 6 -15.33 14.67 -3.40
C HIS A 6 -14.99 13.77 -4.59
N PRO A 7 -15.84 13.69 -5.63
CA PRO A 7 -15.63 12.80 -6.77
C PRO A 7 -14.33 13.13 -7.51
N LEU A 8 -13.94 14.41 -7.50
CA LEU A 8 -12.68 14.86 -8.06
C LEU A 8 -11.47 14.24 -7.33
N LEU A 9 -11.49 14.18 -5.99
CA LEU A 9 -10.41 13.60 -5.22
C LEU A 9 -10.30 12.09 -5.48
N SER A 10 -11.44 11.38 -5.52
CA SER A 10 -11.49 9.96 -5.85
C SER A 10 -10.91 9.69 -7.25
N ALA A 11 -11.37 10.44 -8.26
CA ALA A 11 -10.90 10.30 -9.64
C ALA A 11 -9.41 10.58 -9.79
N ILE A 12 -8.90 11.66 -9.18
CA ILE A 12 -7.46 12.00 -9.21
C ILE A 12 -6.63 10.89 -8.55
N THR A 13 -7.06 10.41 -7.38
CA THR A 13 -6.32 9.37 -6.65
C THR A 13 -6.29 8.06 -7.45
N ILE A 14 -7.42 7.66 -8.04
CA ILE A 14 -7.48 6.48 -8.92
C ILE A 14 -6.59 6.66 -10.14
N GLY A 15 -6.64 7.83 -10.79
CA GLY A 15 -5.83 8.14 -11.98
C GLY A 15 -4.33 8.07 -11.70
N LEU A 16 -3.87 8.61 -10.57
CA LEU A 16 -2.48 8.50 -10.14
C LEU A 16 -2.06 7.04 -9.89
N GLY A 17 -2.91 6.26 -9.23
CA GLY A 17 -2.64 4.84 -9.00
C GLY A 17 -2.57 4.04 -10.30
N LEU A 18 -3.49 4.29 -11.24
CA LEU A 18 -3.48 3.67 -12.57
C LEU A 18 -2.22 3.99 -13.35
N MET A 19 -1.74 5.23 -13.30
CA MET A 19 -0.49 5.61 -13.95
C MET A 19 0.70 4.78 -13.43
N VAL A 20 0.81 4.59 -12.11
CA VAL A 20 1.87 3.76 -11.51
C VAL A 20 1.75 2.29 -11.92
N VAL A 21 0.53 1.75 -11.96
CA VAL A 21 0.29 0.37 -12.41
C VAL A 21 0.63 0.21 -13.90
N MET A 22 0.33 1.20 -14.74
CA MET A 22 0.68 1.18 -16.16
C MET A 22 2.19 1.19 -16.40
N ILE A 23 2.96 1.89 -15.55
CA ILE A 23 4.43 1.83 -15.57
C ILE A 23 4.89 0.41 -15.22
N ALA A 24 4.32 -0.19 -14.17
CA ALA A 24 4.67 -1.55 -13.73
C ALA A 24 4.35 -2.64 -14.77
N LEU A 25 3.35 -2.40 -15.62
CA LEU A 25 2.94 -3.31 -16.70
C LEU A 25 3.66 -3.03 -18.02
N ASP A 26 4.67 -2.15 -18.02
CA ASP A 26 5.43 -1.73 -19.21
C ASP A 26 4.54 -1.15 -20.34
N VAL A 27 3.36 -0.63 -19.98
CA VAL A 27 2.49 0.11 -20.92
C VAL A 27 3.04 1.52 -21.14
N ILE A 28 3.64 2.11 -20.10
CA ILE A 28 4.34 3.39 -20.15
C ILE A 28 5.84 3.10 -20.06
N PRO A 29 6.64 3.44 -21.09
CA PRO A 29 8.07 3.20 -21.07
C PRO A 29 8.71 3.95 -19.90
N TYR A 30 9.56 3.26 -19.16
CA TYR A 30 10.39 3.86 -18.13
C TYR A 30 11.84 3.43 -18.31
N ASP A 31 12.74 4.19 -17.72
CA ASP A 31 14.16 3.89 -17.70
C ASP A 31 14.43 2.83 -16.61
N PRO A 32 14.85 1.60 -16.98
CA PRO A 32 15.06 0.52 -16.02
C PRO A 32 16.11 0.86 -14.96
N GLU A 33 17.05 1.76 -15.26
CA GLU A 33 18.09 2.19 -14.31
C GLU A 33 17.54 3.04 -13.17
N LYS A 34 16.31 3.54 -13.28
CA LYS A 34 15.69 4.39 -12.26
C LYS A 34 14.79 3.62 -11.29
N ILE A 35 14.38 2.41 -11.64
CA ILE A 35 13.43 1.62 -10.85
C ILE A 35 14.12 0.34 -10.37
N HIS A 36 14.48 0.33 -9.10
CA HIS A 36 15.21 -0.78 -8.47
C HIS A 36 14.31 -1.74 -7.67
N ALA A 37 13.00 -1.66 -7.87
CA ALA A 37 12.02 -2.53 -7.22
C ALA A 37 11.35 -3.44 -8.25
N PRO A 38 11.01 -4.69 -7.88
CA PRO A 38 10.28 -5.60 -8.76
C PRO A 38 8.87 -5.08 -9.07
N ASP A 39 8.35 -5.42 -10.24
CA ASP A 39 7.09 -4.88 -10.78
C ASP A 39 5.90 -5.07 -9.85
N TRP A 40 5.83 -6.20 -9.13
CA TRP A 40 4.74 -6.45 -8.19
C TRP A 40 4.69 -5.43 -7.05
N ILE A 41 5.81 -4.82 -6.65
CA ILE A 41 5.86 -3.75 -5.65
C ILE A 41 5.31 -2.47 -6.21
N LEU A 42 5.62 -2.15 -7.47
CA LEU A 42 5.04 -1.00 -8.14
C LEU A 42 3.52 -1.18 -8.30
N ILE A 43 3.06 -2.39 -8.63
CA ILE A 43 1.63 -2.72 -8.68
C ILE A 43 0.97 -2.50 -7.32
N LEU A 44 1.58 -2.94 -6.22
CA LEU A 44 1.05 -2.69 -4.87
C LEU A 44 1.05 -1.20 -4.53
N ALA A 45 2.11 -0.47 -4.87
CA ALA A 45 2.21 0.96 -4.63
C ALA A 45 1.10 1.73 -5.37
N GLY A 46 0.89 1.45 -6.66
CA GLY A 46 -0.24 2.01 -7.43
C GLY A 46 -1.59 1.52 -6.93
N GLY A 47 -1.68 0.25 -6.52
CA GLY A 47 -2.86 -0.37 -5.95
C GLY A 47 -3.37 0.36 -4.71
N VAL A 48 -2.49 0.78 -3.79
CA VAL A 48 -2.87 1.56 -2.60
C VAL A 48 -3.62 2.84 -2.98
N PHE A 49 -3.19 3.55 -4.02
CA PHE A 49 -3.88 4.74 -4.51
C PHE A 49 -5.24 4.40 -5.14
N ILE A 50 -5.32 3.33 -5.94
CA ILE A 50 -6.59 2.86 -6.52
C ILE A 50 -7.58 2.49 -5.40
N PHE A 51 -7.15 1.67 -4.43
CA PHE A 51 -8.00 1.26 -3.32
C PHE A 51 -8.43 2.44 -2.45
N GLY A 52 -7.54 3.38 -2.18
CA GLY A 52 -7.85 4.60 -1.44
C GLY A 52 -8.87 5.47 -2.17
N GLY A 53 -8.68 5.68 -3.48
CA GLY A 53 -9.60 6.44 -4.30
C GLY A 53 -10.98 5.78 -4.40
N LEU A 54 -11.05 4.45 -4.55
CA LEU A 54 -12.30 3.69 -4.51
C LEU A 54 -12.98 3.78 -3.14
N ALA A 55 -12.23 3.68 -2.05
CA ALA A 55 -12.78 3.79 -0.70
C ALA A 55 -13.36 5.19 -0.44
N VAL A 56 -12.76 6.24 -1.02
CA VAL A 56 -13.31 7.61 -0.99
C VAL A 56 -14.55 7.75 -1.87
N GLY A 57 -14.60 7.08 -3.01
CA GLY A 57 -15.75 7.14 -3.94
C GLY A 57 -16.98 6.37 -3.45
N PHE A 58 -16.78 5.22 -2.81
CA PHE A 58 -17.85 4.31 -2.36
C PHE A 58 -18.02 4.29 -0.83
N ARG A 59 -17.90 5.46 -0.18
CA ARG A 59 -17.98 5.58 1.29
C ARG A 59 -19.25 5.03 1.92
N THR A 60 -20.35 4.98 1.16
CA THR A 60 -21.65 4.48 1.64
C THR A 60 -21.68 2.95 1.77
N ASN A 61 -20.78 2.22 1.11
CA ASN A 61 -20.70 0.77 1.20
C ASN A 61 -19.61 0.38 2.21
N GLU A 62 -20.02 0.20 3.47
CA GLU A 62 -19.10 -0.11 4.57
C GLU A 62 -18.28 -1.38 4.33
N LEU A 63 -18.89 -2.42 3.74
CA LEU A 63 -18.20 -3.66 3.40
C LEU A 63 -17.08 -3.40 2.40
N LEU A 64 -17.38 -2.70 1.31
CA LEU A 64 -16.39 -2.38 0.28
C LEU A 64 -15.27 -1.51 0.84
N VAL A 65 -15.59 -0.46 1.60
CA VAL A 65 -14.59 0.41 2.25
C VAL A 65 -13.70 -0.40 3.20
N SER A 66 -14.28 -1.32 3.98
CA SER A 66 -13.53 -2.17 4.90
C SER A 66 -12.60 -3.14 4.17
N VAL A 67 -13.06 -3.74 3.06
CA VAL A 67 -12.21 -4.60 2.21
C VAL A 67 -11.06 -3.81 1.60
N LEU A 68 -11.34 -2.64 1.01
CA LEU A 68 -10.33 -1.77 0.40
C LEU A 68 -9.31 -1.28 1.44
N GLY A 69 -9.75 -0.92 2.64
CA GLY A 69 -8.88 -0.56 3.75
C GLY A 69 -7.93 -1.69 4.14
N ASN A 70 -8.42 -2.93 4.22
CA ASN A 70 -7.58 -4.10 4.47
C ASN A 70 -6.57 -4.34 3.33
N LEU A 71 -6.97 -4.16 2.07
CA LEU A 71 -6.04 -4.29 0.93
C LEU A 71 -4.91 -3.25 0.98
N ILE A 72 -5.20 -2.02 1.40
CA ILE A 72 -4.18 -0.99 1.62
C ILE A 72 -3.19 -1.43 2.70
N VAL A 73 -3.69 -1.85 3.87
CA VAL A 73 -2.84 -2.29 4.99
C VAL A 73 -2.02 -3.52 4.59
N ALA A 74 -2.59 -4.47 3.86
CA ALA A 74 -1.89 -5.64 3.34
C ALA A 74 -0.79 -5.26 2.34
N SER A 75 -1.04 -4.27 1.49
CA SER A 75 -0.04 -3.76 0.55
C SER A 75 1.14 -3.14 1.28
N PHE A 76 0.90 -2.31 2.30
CA PHE A 76 1.98 -1.76 3.14
C PHE A 76 2.75 -2.85 3.88
N ALA A 77 2.06 -3.86 4.42
CA ALA A 77 2.71 -5.00 5.06
C ALA A 77 3.66 -5.73 4.10
N ALA A 78 3.18 -6.02 2.88
CA ALA A 78 3.95 -6.74 1.86
C ALA A 78 5.17 -5.94 1.38
N VAL A 79 5.00 -4.64 1.10
CA VAL A 79 6.11 -3.77 0.67
C VAL A 79 7.15 -3.65 1.79
N ALA A 80 6.73 -3.39 3.03
CA ALA A 80 7.63 -3.29 4.16
C ALA A 80 8.36 -4.61 4.44
N ALA A 81 7.67 -5.75 4.32
CA ALA A 81 8.28 -7.07 4.46
C ALA A 81 9.34 -7.32 3.40
N TRP A 82 9.08 -6.95 2.14
CA TRP A 82 10.08 -7.06 1.08
C TRP A 82 11.30 -6.18 1.35
N VAL A 83 11.11 -4.91 1.72
CA VAL A 83 12.25 -4.02 2.04
C VAL A 83 13.09 -4.59 3.19
N ALA A 84 12.44 -5.19 4.19
CA ALA A 84 13.13 -5.79 5.33
C ALA A 84 13.95 -7.04 4.96
N LEU A 85 13.42 -7.89 4.08
CA LEU A 85 13.97 -9.22 3.78
C LEU A 85 14.87 -9.22 2.54
N ASP A 86 14.39 -8.66 1.44
CA ASP A 86 14.94 -8.89 0.09
C ASP A 86 15.39 -7.59 -0.63
N GLY A 87 14.98 -6.41 -0.15
CA GLY A 87 15.38 -5.13 -0.75
C GLY A 87 16.91 -4.93 -0.76
N SER A 88 17.46 -4.51 -1.90
CA SER A 88 18.91 -4.26 -2.04
C SER A 88 19.42 -3.21 -1.05
N SER A 89 20.56 -3.49 -0.41
CA SER A 89 21.23 -2.59 0.54
C SER A 89 21.68 -1.26 -0.10
N ASP A 90 21.92 -1.29 -1.40
CA ASP A 90 22.52 -0.17 -2.14
C ASP A 90 21.49 0.91 -2.46
N GLN A 91 20.21 0.57 -2.32
CA GLN A 91 19.07 1.44 -2.59
C GLN A 91 18.55 2.16 -1.34
N PHE A 92 19.15 1.90 -0.17
CA PHE A 92 18.85 2.66 1.04
C PHE A 92 19.50 4.04 0.94
N SER A 93 18.65 5.06 0.74
CA SER A 93 19.06 6.46 0.76
C SER A 93 18.80 7.09 2.13
N GLY A 94 19.71 7.96 2.59
CA GLY A 94 19.64 8.63 3.89
C GLY A 94 20.32 7.87 5.03
N GLY A 95 19.98 8.23 6.28
CA GLY A 95 20.53 7.60 7.49
C GLY A 95 21.03 8.61 8.51
N ILE A 96 21.61 8.08 9.60
CA ILE A 96 22.20 8.91 10.65
C ILE A 96 23.59 9.34 10.16
N PRO A 97 23.86 10.65 9.96
CA PRO A 97 25.22 11.10 9.68
C PRO A 97 26.10 10.62 10.83
N PHE A 98 27.32 10.14 10.56
CA PHE A 98 28.25 9.52 11.53
C PHE A 98 28.05 8.03 11.85
N VAL A 99 27.04 7.36 11.28
CA VAL A 99 26.89 5.90 11.39
C VAL A 99 27.29 5.21 10.09
N PRO A 100 28.06 4.10 10.11
CA PRO A 100 28.42 3.37 8.89
C PRO A 100 27.19 2.91 8.11
N HIS A 101 27.28 2.93 6.77
CA HIS A 101 26.17 2.55 5.87
C HIS A 101 25.56 1.19 6.23
N ALA A 102 26.41 0.19 6.50
CA ALA A 102 25.96 -1.14 6.90
C ALA A 102 25.07 -1.15 8.16
N THR A 103 25.32 -0.25 9.10
CA THR A 103 24.50 -0.10 10.32
C THR A 103 23.19 0.63 10.01
N ASN A 104 23.22 1.65 9.16
CA ASN A 104 21.99 2.31 8.67
C ASN A 104 21.06 1.30 7.97
N VAL A 105 21.59 0.43 7.11
CA VAL A 105 20.82 -0.63 6.43
C VAL A 105 20.18 -1.59 7.44
N LYS A 106 20.93 -2.02 8.47
CA LYS A 106 20.38 -2.89 9.52
C LYS A 106 19.25 -2.23 10.29
N ILE A 107 19.42 -0.96 10.69
CA ILE A 107 18.38 -0.19 11.39
C ILE A 107 17.15 -0.07 10.50
N ALA A 108 17.32 0.30 9.24
CA ALA A 108 16.22 0.43 8.30
C ALA A 108 15.45 -0.89 8.13
N ARG A 109 16.14 -2.02 7.94
CA ARG A 109 15.50 -3.35 7.84
C ARG A 109 14.71 -3.71 9.09
N VAL A 110 15.22 -3.39 10.28
CA VAL A 110 14.49 -3.60 11.54
C VAL A 110 13.24 -2.73 11.60
N MET A 111 13.33 -1.45 11.21
CA MET A 111 12.19 -0.54 11.20
C MET A 111 11.11 -0.98 10.19
N PHE A 112 11.49 -1.33 8.96
CA PHE A 112 10.58 -1.85 7.95
C PHE A 112 9.97 -3.19 8.38
N GLY A 113 10.77 -4.10 8.94
CA GLY A 113 10.28 -5.37 9.47
C GLY A 113 9.28 -5.19 10.60
N GLY A 114 9.56 -4.28 11.54
CA GLY A 114 8.61 -3.90 12.60
C GLY A 114 7.32 -3.31 12.04
N GLY A 115 7.41 -2.43 11.04
CA GLY A 115 6.25 -1.87 10.34
C GLY A 115 5.42 -2.95 9.63
N ALA A 116 6.07 -3.94 9.00
CA ALA A 116 5.40 -5.05 8.35
C ALA A 116 4.62 -5.92 9.35
N VAL A 117 5.23 -6.24 10.49
CA VAL A 117 4.58 -6.97 11.59
C VAL A 117 3.37 -6.18 12.10
N LEU A 118 3.53 -4.88 12.36
CA LEU A 118 2.45 -4.02 12.84
C LEU A 118 1.28 -3.97 11.85
N CYS A 119 1.54 -3.76 10.56
CA CYS A 119 0.50 -3.75 9.53
C CYS A 119 -0.21 -5.11 9.44
N THR A 120 0.54 -6.21 9.55
CA THR A 120 -0.02 -7.57 9.56
C THR A 120 -0.93 -7.78 10.77
N LEU A 121 -0.55 -7.30 11.95
CA LEU A 121 -1.39 -7.37 13.14
C LEU A 121 -2.67 -6.54 13.00
N MET A 122 -2.62 -5.39 12.31
CA MET A 122 -3.79 -4.56 12.02
C MET A 122 -4.80 -5.24 11.08
N LEU A 123 -4.35 -6.15 10.21
CA LEU A 123 -5.26 -6.93 9.35
C LEU A 123 -6.17 -7.86 10.16
N ILE A 124 -5.73 -8.35 11.31
CA ILE A 124 -6.51 -9.30 12.11
C ILE A 124 -7.88 -8.70 12.52
N PRO A 125 -7.96 -7.54 13.21
CA PRO A 125 -9.25 -6.92 13.52
C PRO A 125 -9.98 -6.46 12.25
N GLY A 126 -9.28 -6.01 11.21
CA GLY A 126 -9.89 -5.57 9.95
C GLY A 126 -10.60 -6.70 9.20
N ILE A 127 -9.98 -7.88 9.11
CA ILE A 127 -10.60 -9.09 8.54
C ILE A 127 -11.77 -9.54 9.40
N ARG A 128 -11.63 -9.52 10.73
CA ARG A 128 -12.73 -9.85 11.65
C ARG A 128 -13.93 -8.91 11.44
N HIS A 129 -13.69 -7.62 11.17
CA HIS A 129 -14.74 -6.65 10.85
C HIS A 129 -15.45 -7.01 9.54
N VAL A 130 -14.69 -7.26 8.47
CA VAL A 130 -15.25 -7.68 7.16
C VAL A 130 -16.09 -8.96 7.30
N LEU A 131 -15.61 -9.97 8.04
CA LEU A 131 -16.35 -11.21 8.27
C LEU A 131 -17.66 -10.98 9.03
N LYS A 132 -17.70 -10.02 9.97
CA LYS A 132 -18.95 -9.65 10.65
C LYS A 132 -19.94 -8.99 9.68
N LEU A 133 -19.48 -8.07 8.84
CA LEU A 133 -20.31 -7.41 7.83
C LEU A 133 -20.89 -8.41 6.82
N LEU A 134 -20.07 -9.38 6.35
CA LEU A 134 -20.54 -10.43 5.46
C LEU A 134 -21.65 -11.29 6.09
N ARG A 135 -21.53 -11.63 7.37
CA ARG A 135 -22.56 -12.41 8.09
C ARG A 135 -23.87 -11.67 8.29
N GLN A 136 -23.83 -10.33 8.31
CA GLN A 136 -25.01 -9.49 8.50
C GLN A 136 -25.66 -9.08 7.17
N SER A 137 -25.00 -9.35 6.05
CA SER A 137 -25.52 -9.02 4.72
C SER A 137 -26.75 -9.88 4.42
N PRO A 138 -27.88 -9.30 3.97
CA PRO A 138 -29.10 -10.03 3.63
C PRO A 138 -28.98 -10.95 2.40
N TYR A 139 -27.80 -11.02 1.79
CA TYR A 139 -27.47 -11.93 0.68
C TYR A 139 -26.54 -13.08 1.10
N GLY A 140 -26.31 -13.24 2.41
CA GLY A 140 -25.60 -14.37 3.01
C GLY A 140 -26.53 -15.52 3.42
#